data_AF-A0AAY4AEB3-F1
#
_entry.id   AF-A0AAY4AEB3-F1
#
_cell.length_a   1.000
_cell.length_b   1.000
_cell.length_c   1.000
_cell.angle_alpha   90.00
_cell.angle_beta   90.00
_cell.angle_gamma   90.00
#
_symmetry.space_group_name_H-M   'P 1'
#
loop_
_entity.id
_entity.type
_entity.pdbx_description
1 polymer ?
#
loop_
_entity_poly.entity_id
_entity_poly.type
_entity_poly.pdbx_seq_one_letter_code
_entity_poly.pdbx_strand_id
1 'polypeptide(L)'
;MPRSLRRLMHLMLFCPLTKGLQYRLPAVKVKYLLLVWLGILLASWVLYIQYSSYSELCRGHVCHMVICDHYRRGIIAGSACKSLCEDRTLTLQRCLSTSPTQQVYSGQWKDKPVIVKCGVEESGLGQSGPGTAFKQEASLFDKPTRGTSMDEFRQMLHSFFKTNLGEQASLSSLVGRIITLADVNQDGKVSLAEAKSVWALLQINEFVLMVALQEREHTPRLLGFCGDLYVTEPVAHTALYSLEVPPSLRPLVPEALSSTLNRWLSPTWPLRARITIGLLEFVEEVFHGAYGSFYMCDASPSRVGYNSKYDCKMADLRSVVSEAVVRAFLRGRPCETNADCTYGRDCTATCDRLAKQCNTEVVQPNLAKVCALLQGFLLFGAPDDLHGDLEKQLRTCVTLSGLASQMEVHHSLVLNNLKTLLWKKISNTKYS
;
A
#
# COMPACT_ATOMS: atom_id res chain seq x y z
N MET A 1 -36.33 -18.81 -37.09
CA MET A 1 -37.31 -19.91 -37.16
C MET A 1 -36.63 -21.15 -37.72
N PRO A 2 -36.58 -22.23 -36.94
CA PRO A 2 -37.02 -23.53 -37.42
C PRO A 2 -38.02 -24.17 -36.45
N ARG A 3 -38.92 -24.97 -37.02
CA ARG A 3 -40.22 -25.41 -36.46
C ARG A 3 -40.16 -26.55 -35.42
N SER A 4 -39.03 -26.79 -34.74
CA SER A 4 -38.91 -27.90 -33.76
C SER A 4 -39.05 -27.52 -32.28
N LEU A 5 -39.04 -26.22 -31.94
CA LEU A 5 -39.13 -25.77 -30.53
C LEU A 5 -40.55 -25.52 -29.99
N ARG A 6 -41.59 -25.61 -30.84
CA ARG A 6 -42.99 -25.44 -30.40
C ARG A 6 -43.65 -26.70 -29.85
N ARG A 7 -43.04 -27.88 -29.97
CA ARG A 7 -43.61 -29.15 -29.46
C ARG A 7 -43.09 -29.59 -28.09
N LEU A 8 -42.05 -28.95 -27.54
CA LEU A 8 -41.62 -29.19 -26.15
C LEU A 8 -42.29 -28.24 -25.13
N MET A 9 -42.87 -27.13 -25.57
CA MET A 9 -43.54 -26.13 -24.73
C MET A 9 -45.06 -26.32 -24.64
N HIS A 10 -45.58 -27.51 -24.94
CA HIS A 10 -47.01 -27.83 -24.77
C HIS A 10 -47.28 -29.13 -24.01
N LEU A 11 -46.24 -29.86 -23.58
CA LEU A 11 -46.40 -31.12 -22.83
C LEU A 11 -46.20 -31.00 -21.31
N MET A 12 -46.03 -29.78 -20.78
CA MET A 12 -45.80 -29.56 -19.34
C MET A 12 -46.89 -28.75 -18.63
N LEU A 13 -48.04 -28.49 -19.27
CA LEU A 13 -49.03 -27.55 -18.71
C LEU A 13 -50.44 -28.08 -18.44
N PHE A 14 -50.85 -29.25 -18.95
CA PHE A 14 -52.16 -29.79 -18.58
C PHE A 14 -52.16 -31.32 -18.59
N CYS A 15 -51.75 -31.91 -17.46
CA CYS A 15 -52.20 -33.25 -17.10
C CYS A 15 -53.18 -33.09 -15.93
N PRO A 16 -54.44 -33.55 -16.06
CA PRO A 16 -55.45 -33.36 -15.03
C PRO A 16 -55.07 -34.25 -13.85
N LEU A 17 -54.76 -33.64 -12.70
CA LEU A 17 -54.59 -34.37 -11.45
C LEU A 17 -55.86 -35.18 -11.17
N THR A 18 -55.71 -36.50 -11.17
CA THR A 18 -56.70 -37.46 -10.68
C THR A 18 -57.12 -37.07 -9.26
N LYS A 19 -58.41 -36.79 -9.10
CA LYS A 19 -59.10 -36.57 -7.82
C LYS A 19 -58.92 -37.80 -6.94
N GLY A 20 -57.96 -37.75 -6.00
CA GLY A 20 -57.75 -38.88 -5.11
C GLY A 20 -56.47 -38.88 -4.30
N LEU A 21 -55.91 -37.72 -3.92
CA LEU A 21 -54.92 -37.66 -2.83
C LEU A 21 -54.81 -36.25 -2.25
N GLN A 22 -55.96 -35.69 -1.88
CA GLN A 22 -56.03 -34.48 -1.07
C GLN A 22 -56.28 -34.96 0.36
N TYR A 23 -55.24 -35.02 1.19
CA TYR A 23 -55.27 -34.64 2.61
C TYR A 23 -53.88 -34.87 3.23
N ARG A 24 -53.35 -33.79 3.84
CA ARG A 24 -52.11 -33.67 4.64
C ARG A 24 -50.77 -33.59 3.87
N LEU A 25 -50.37 -32.38 3.48
CA LEU A 25 -48.98 -31.87 3.51
C LEU A 25 -48.95 -30.35 3.18
N PRO A 26 -49.44 -29.41 4.03
CA PRO A 26 -49.53 -28.00 3.64
C PRO A 26 -48.42 -27.10 4.20
N ALA A 27 -47.81 -27.41 5.35
CA ALA A 27 -46.90 -26.46 6.02
C ALA A 27 -45.42 -26.62 5.66
N VAL A 28 -44.98 -27.82 5.28
CA VAL A 28 -43.56 -28.15 5.12
C VAL A 28 -43.00 -27.63 3.79
N LYS A 29 -43.76 -27.74 2.68
CA LYS A 29 -43.33 -27.25 1.35
C LYS A 29 -43.21 -25.72 1.28
N VAL A 30 -44.11 -24.98 1.93
CA VAL A 30 -44.10 -23.51 1.95
C VAL A 30 -42.91 -22.98 2.76
N LYS A 31 -42.57 -23.64 3.88
CA LYS A 31 -41.38 -23.30 4.69
C LYS A 31 -40.08 -23.45 3.91
N TYR A 32 -39.92 -24.53 3.16
CA TYR A 32 -38.72 -24.71 2.32
C TYR A 32 -38.66 -23.72 1.15
N LEU A 33 -39.80 -23.37 0.54
CA LEU A 33 -39.87 -22.37 -0.52
C LEU A 33 -39.48 -20.97 -0.01
N LEU A 34 -39.92 -20.61 1.19
CA LEU A 34 -39.55 -19.37 1.85
C LEU A 34 -38.06 -19.33 2.21
N LEU A 35 -37.49 -20.44 2.71
CA LEU A 35 -36.06 -20.54 2.98
C LEU A 35 -35.20 -20.41 1.72
N VAL A 36 -35.62 -21.04 0.61
CA VAL A 36 -34.92 -20.91 -0.69
C VAL A 36 -34.99 -19.47 -1.19
N TRP A 37 -36.16 -18.83 -1.10
CA TRP A 37 -36.30 -17.42 -1.52
C TRP A 37 -35.47 -16.47 -0.66
N LEU A 38 -35.45 -16.68 0.66
CA LEU A 38 -34.59 -15.91 1.58
C LEU A 38 -33.11 -16.13 1.28
N GLY A 39 -32.71 -17.36 0.94
CA GLY A 39 -31.35 -17.68 0.51
C GLY A 39 -30.94 -16.98 -0.79
N ILE A 40 -31.84 -16.91 -1.78
CA ILE A 40 -31.60 -16.16 -3.03
C ILE A 40 -31.48 -14.67 -2.75
N LEU A 41 -32.33 -14.11 -1.88
CA LEU A 41 -32.30 -12.68 -1.53
C LEU A 41 -30.99 -12.34 -0.80
N LEU A 42 -30.58 -13.16 0.18
CA LEU A 42 -29.29 -13.00 0.86
C LEU A 42 -28.11 -13.13 -0.11
N ALA A 43 -28.11 -14.14 -0.98
CA ALA A 43 -27.04 -14.32 -1.97
C ALA A 43 -26.97 -13.13 -2.95
N SER A 44 -28.12 -12.64 -3.43
CA SER A 44 -28.20 -11.46 -4.30
C SER A 44 -27.73 -10.20 -3.58
N TRP A 45 -28.05 -10.03 -2.30
CA TRP A 45 -27.59 -8.91 -1.49
C TRP A 45 -26.08 -8.95 -1.27
N VAL A 46 -25.52 -10.12 -0.96
CA VAL A 46 -24.06 -10.31 -0.84
C VAL A 46 -23.35 -10.01 -2.17
N LEU A 47 -23.87 -10.55 -3.28
CA LEU A 47 -23.33 -10.28 -4.62
C LEU A 47 -23.40 -8.79 -4.97
N TYR A 48 -24.50 -8.12 -4.64
CA TYR A 48 -24.66 -6.69 -4.86
C TYR A 48 -23.65 -5.87 -4.06
N ILE A 49 -23.48 -6.16 -2.76
CA ILE A 49 -22.50 -5.47 -1.91
C ILE A 49 -21.09 -5.70 -2.41
N GLN A 50 -20.74 -6.94 -2.76
CA GLN A 50 -19.41 -7.27 -3.26
C GLN A 50 -19.12 -6.58 -4.59
N TYR A 51 -20.10 -6.54 -5.50
CA TYR A 51 -19.98 -5.84 -6.78
C TYR A 51 -19.87 -4.32 -6.59
N SER A 52 -20.73 -3.73 -5.75
CA SER A 52 -20.71 -2.30 -5.45
C SER A 52 -19.38 -1.87 -4.81
N SER A 53 -18.88 -2.64 -3.84
CA SER A 53 -17.58 -2.37 -3.22
C SER A 53 -16.44 -2.48 -4.24
N TYR A 54 -16.48 -3.50 -5.11
CA TYR A 54 -15.47 -3.67 -6.16
C TYR A 54 -15.50 -2.53 -7.19
N SER A 55 -16.68 -2.08 -7.61
CA SER A 55 -16.80 -0.97 -8.57
C SER A 55 -16.33 0.38 -8.01
N GLU A 56 -16.47 0.59 -6.71
CA GLU A 56 -15.94 1.78 -6.02
C GLU A 56 -14.40 1.72 -5.90
N LEU A 57 -13.85 0.55 -5.57
CA LEU A 57 -12.41 0.35 -5.39
C LEU A 57 -11.62 0.37 -6.70
N CYS A 58 -12.20 -0.10 -7.80
CA CYS A 58 -11.47 -0.41 -9.03
C CYS A 58 -11.83 0.52 -10.20
N ARG A 59 -11.25 1.74 -10.19
CA ARG A 59 -11.46 2.80 -11.20
C ARG A 59 -10.24 3.06 -12.10
N GLY A 60 -9.47 2.02 -12.43
CA GLY A 60 -8.24 2.15 -13.22
C GLY A 60 -8.45 2.67 -14.65
N HIS A 61 -9.64 2.49 -15.21
CA HIS A 61 -10.00 3.06 -16.51
C HIS A 61 -10.07 4.60 -16.48
N VAL A 62 -10.43 5.20 -15.33
CA VAL A 62 -10.45 6.66 -15.14
C VAL A 62 -9.02 7.18 -15.17
N CYS A 63 -8.12 6.59 -14.39
CA CYS A 63 -6.67 6.87 -14.44
C CYS A 63 -6.13 6.82 -15.86
N HIS A 64 -6.42 5.74 -16.59
CA HIS A 64 -5.95 5.58 -17.96
C HIS A 64 -6.49 6.69 -18.89
N MET A 65 -7.79 7.00 -18.82
CA MET A 65 -8.38 8.04 -19.68
C MET A 65 -7.83 9.44 -19.39
N VAL A 66 -7.75 9.83 -18.11
CA VAL A 66 -7.29 11.16 -17.68
C VAL A 66 -5.81 11.36 -18.04
N ILE A 67 -4.95 10.39 -17.70
CA ILE A 67 -3.51 10.46 -17.99
C ILE A 67 -3.26 10.54 -19.49
N CYS A 68 -3.96 9.73 -20.29
CA CYS A 68 -3.76 9.77 -21.74
C CYS A 68 -4.32 11.03 -22.41
N ASP A 69 -5.39 11.64 -21.87
CA ASP A 69 -5.86 12.94 -22.33
C ASP A 69 -4.81 14.04 -22.05
N HIS A 70 -4.26 14.11 -20.84
CA HIS A 70 -3.19 15.05 -20.50
C HIS A 70 -1.93 14.86 -21.34
N TYR A 71 -1.54 13.60 -21.61
CA TYR A 71 -0.39 13.29 -22.44
C TYR A 71 -0.59 13.75 -23.88
N ARG A 72 -1.75 13.47 -24.48
CA ARG A 72 -2.08 13.89 -25.86
C ARG A 72 -2.14 15.41 -26.01
N ARG A 73 -2.49 16.13 -24.94
CA ARG A 73 -2.47 17.60 -24.89
C ARG A 73 -1.07 18.19 -24.66
N GLY A 74 -0.05 17.35 -24.45
CA GLY A 74 1.32 17.79 -24.14
C GLY A 74 1.46 18.46 -22.77
N ILE A 75 0.57 18.16 -21.83
CA ILE A 75 0.60 18.71 -20.46
C ILE A 75 1.59 17.93 -19.59
N ILE A 76 1.66 16.62 -19.81
CA ILE A 76 2.50 15.68 -19.07
C ILE A 76 3.40 14.90 -20.01
N ALA A 77 4.45 14.31 -19.46
CA ALA A 77 5.40 13.44 -20.13
C ALA A 77 5.82 12.30 -19.19
N GLY A 78 6.55 11.33 -19.71
CA GLY A 78 7.01 10.20 -18.93
C GLY A 78 7.44 9.02 -19.79
N SER A 79 8.34 8.21 -19.25
CA SER A 79 8.92 7.05 -19.94
C SER A 79 7.90 5.96 -20.29
N ALA A 80 6.78 5.90 -19.58
CA ALA A 80 5.70 4.94 -19.82
C ALA A 80 4.54 5.51 -20.64
N CYS A 81 4.48 6.83 -20.90
CA CYS A 81 3.32 7.45 -21.56
C CYS A 81 3.03 6.88 -22.94
N LYS A 82 4.08 6.74 -23.77
CA LYS A 82 3.94 6.19 -25.13
C LYS A 82 3.40 4.75 -25.10
N SER A 83 3.96 3.91 -24.22
CA SER A 83 3.53 2.52 -24.05
C SER A 83 2.11 2.38 -23.50
N LEU A 84 1.67 3.32 -22.67
CA LEU A 84 0.31 3.35 -22.10
C LEU A 84 -0.72 3.84 -23.11
N CYS A 85 -0.46 4.98 -23.76
CA CYS A 85 -1.49 5.75 -24.47
C CYS A 85 -1.50 5.57 -25.99
N GLU A 86 -0.37 5.18 -26.59
CA GLU A 86 -0.19 5.02 -28.03
C GLU A 86 0.00 3.54 -28.40
N ASP A 87 1.11 2.94 -27.97
CA ASP A 87 1.51 1.59 -28.38
C ASP A 87 0.64 0.49 -27.72
N ARG A 88 -0.04 0.82 -26.61
CA ARG A 88 -0.84 -0.11 -25.77
C ARG A 88 -0.07 -1.36 -25.33
N THR A 89 1.24 -1.23 -25.17
CA THR A 89 2.12 -2.30 -24.66
C THR A 89 2.16 -2.36 -23.15
N LEU A 90 1.63 -1.34 -22.46
CA LEU A 90 1.38 -1.32 -21.02
C LEU A 90 -0.13 -1.44 -20.76
N THR A 91 -0.57 -2.58 -20.20
CA THR A 91 -2.00 -2.85 -19.96
C THR A 91 -2.31 -3.10 -18.49
N LEU A 92 -3.38 -2.50 -17.98
CA LEU A 92 -3.94 -2.77 -16.66
C LEU A 92 -4.83 -4.02 -16.74
N GLN A 93 -4.59 -5.03 -15.89
CA GLN A 93 -5.29 -6.32 -15.93
C GLN A 93 -6.15 -6.55 -14.69
N ARG A 94 -5.54 -6.83 -13.53
CA ARG A 94 -6.26 -7.16 -12.29
C ARG A 94 -6.13 -6.05 -11.26
N CYS A 95 -7.25 -5.63 -10.71
CA CYS A 95 -7.30 -4.66 -9.63
C CYS A 95 -6.82 -5.28 -8.31
N LEU A 96 -5.93 -4.55 -7.64
CA LEU A 96 -5.35 -4.84 -6.32
C LEU A 96 -5.56 -3.67 -5.34
N SER A 97 -6.40 -2.69 -5.70
CA SER A 97 -6.67 -1.50 -4.89
C SER A 97 -7.32 -1.85 -3.56
N THR A 98 -6.81 -1.25 -2.48
CA THR A 98 -7.37 -1.33 -1.12
C THR A 98 -8.06 -0.03 -0.68
N SER A 99 -7.92 1.04 -1.47
CA SER A 99 -8.53 2.36 -1.24
C SER A 99 -9.13 2.90 -2.53
N PRO A 100 -10.30 3.57 -2.49
CA PRO A 100 -10.92 4.16 -3.68
C PRO A 100 -10.06 5.28 -4.31
N THR A 101 -9.32 6.02 -3.48
CA THR A 101 -8.46 7.12 -3.94
C THR A 101 -7.13 6.67 -4.54
N GLN A 102 -6.79 5.39 -4.42
CA GLN A 102 -5.47 4.88 -4.72
C GLN A 102 -5.58 3.58 -5.50
N GLN A 103 -5.35 3.70 -6.79
CA GLN A 103 -5.56 2.65 -7.76
C GLN A 103 -4.29 1.84 -7.93
N VAL A 104 -4.35 0.54 -7.65
CA VAL A 104 -3.23 -0.40 -7.81
C VAL A 104 -3.69 -1.53 -8.71
N TYR A 105 -2.97 -1.74 -9.82
CA TYR A 105 -3.30 -2.77 -10.81
C TYR A 105 -2.08 -3.62 -11.09
N SER A 106 -2.26 -4.94 -11.16
CA SER A 106 -1.30 -5.76 -11.89
C SER A 106 -1.52 -5.60 -13.38
N GLY A 107 -0.42 -5.59 -14.12
CA GLY A 107 -0.41 -5.41 -15.55
C GLY A 107 0.75 -6.12 -16.21
N GLN A 108 0.87 -5.88 -17.51
CA GLN A 108 1.99 -6.35 -18.32
C GLN A 108 2.58 -5.18 -19.10
N TRP A 109 3.91 -5.11 -19.14
CA TRP A 109 4.65 -4.15 -19.95
C TRP A 109 5.74 -4.87 -20.73
N LYS A 110 5.64 -4.90 -22.07
CA LYS A 110 6.57 -5.63 -22.95
C LYS A 110 6.76 -7.09 -22.48
N ASP A 111 5.64 -7.79 -22.28
CA ASP A 111 5.55 -9.18 -21.78
C ASP A 111 6.13 -9.45 -20.39
N LYS A 112 6.46 -8.41 -19.61
CA LYS A 112 6.89 -8.55 -18.22
C LYS A 112 5.76 -8.16 -17.26
N PRO A 113 5.54 -8.91 -16.16
CA PRO A 113 4.57 -8.52 -15.15
C PRO A 113 5.03 -7.24 -14.45
N VAL A 114 4.11 -6.30 -14.26
CA VAL A 114 4.36 -5.01 -13.60
C VAL A 114 3.21 -4.63 -12.67
N ILE A 115 3.46 -3.70 -11.76
CA ILE A 115 2.42 -3.06 -10.95
C ILE A 115 2.28 -1.61 -11.38
N VAL A 116 1.07 -1.20 -11.70
CA VAL A 116 0.70 0.16 -12.10
C VAL A 116 -0.02 0.81 -10.93
N LYS A 117 0.46 1.97 -10.49
CA LYS A 117 -0.11 2.75 -9.38
C LYS A 117 -0.50 4.14 -9.89
N CYS A 118 -1.67 4.62 -9.46
CA CYS A 118 -2.21 5.91 -9.84
C CYS A 118 -3.11 6.48 -8.72
N GLY A 119 -3.08 7.80 -8.53
CA GLY A 119 -4.01 8.50 -7.64
C GLY A 119 -5.31 8.83 -8.35
N VAL A 120 -6.44 8.65 -7.67
CA VAL A 120 -7.75 9.17 -8.12
C VAL A 120 -8.28 10.04 -7.00
N GLU A 121 -8.50 11.33 -7.25
CA GLU A 121 -9.16 12.17 -6.25
C GLU A 121 -10.65 11.83 -6.19
N GLU A 122 -11.19 11.69 -4.98
CA GLU A 122 -12.63 11.58 -4.80
C GLU A 122 -13.27 12.93 -5.12
N SER A 123 -14.19 12.91 -6.09
CA SER A 123 -15.14 14.00 -6.30
C SER A 123 -15.97 14.14 -5.02
N GLY A 124 -15.59 15.06 -4.13
CA GLY A 124 -16.19 15.19 -2.81
C GLY A 124 -17.71 15.28 -2.89
N LEU A 125 -18.40 14.25 -2.40
CA LEU A 125 -19.79 14.33 -1.98
C LEU A 125 -19.85 15.18 -0.71
N GLY A 126 -19.77 16.48 -0.89
CA GLY A 126 -19.73 17.45 0.21
C GLY A 126 -19.52 18.87 -0.30
N GLN A 127 -20.55 19.42 -0.94
CA GLN A 127 -20.66 20.82 -1.39
C GLN A 127 -19.70 21.23 -2.52
N SER A 128 -20.09 21.00 -3.77
CA SER A 128 -19.81 21.91 -4.90
C SER A 128 -20.62 21.48 -6.12
N GLY A 129 -21.21 22.46 -6.82
CA GLY A 129 -22.15 22.26 -7.94
C GLY A 129 -21.54 21.59 -9.19
N PRO A 130 -22.38 21.29 -10.20
CA PRO A 130 -21.99 20.51 -11.37
C PRO A 130 -21.04 21.31 -12.26
N GLY A 131 -19.73 21.11 -12.05
CA GLY A 131 -18.66 21.77 -12.82
C GLY A 131 -17.25 21.67 -12.22
N THR A 132 -17.08 21.08 -11.03
CA THR A 132 -15.80 21.12 -10.28
C THR A 132 -14.93 19.87 -10.38
N ALA A 133 -15.40 18.75 -10.94
CA ALA A 133 -14.59 17.52 -11.08
C ALA A 133 -13.33 17.73 -11.96
N PHE A 134 -13.43 18.56 -13.02
CA PHE A 134 -12.29 18.90 -13.89
C PHE A 134 -11.31 19.93 -13.30
N LYS A 135 -11.63 20.55 -12.15
CA LYS A 135 -10.87 21.70 -11.64
C LYS A 135 -9.72 21.31 -10.72
N GLN A 136 -9.73 20.08 -10.18
CA GLN A 136 -8.76 19.61 -9.19
C GLN A 136 -7.64 18.78 -9.82
N GLU A 137 -7.95 17.98 -10.86
CA GLU A 137 -6.95 17.37 -11.78
C GLU A 137 -6.05 18.43 -12.44
N ALA A 138 -6.58 19.64 -12.68
CA ALA A 138 -5.80 20.78 -13.14
C ALA A 138 -4.72 21.23 -12.12
N SER A 139 -5.02 21.15 -10.81
CA SER A 139 -4.15 21.68 -9.77
C SER A 139 -2.85 20.89 -9.55
N LEU A 140 -2.88 19.58 -9.80
CA LEU A 140 -1.73 18.70 -9.58
C LEU A 140 -0.61 18.92 -10.60
N PHE A 141 -0.99 19.32 -11.83
CA PHE A 141 -0.07 19.66 -12.92
C PHE A 141 0.05 21.17 -13.16
N ASP A 142 -0.45 22.02 -12.28
CA ASP A 142 -0.34 23.48 -12.42
C ASP A 142 1.08 23.99 -12.17
N LYS A 143 1.88 23.23 -11.42
CA LYS A 143 3.28 23.54 -11.11
C LYS A 143 4.22 22.55 -11.80
N PRO A 144 5.37 23.03 -12.32
CA PRO A 144 5.78 24.43 -12.41
C PRO A 144 5.01 25.20 -13.49
N THR A 145 5.01 26.53 -13.40
CA THR A 145 4.30 27.42 -14.34
C THR A 145 5.08 27.59 -15.64
N ARG A 146 4.40 28.05 -16.71
CA ARG A 146 5.07 28.41 -17.96
C ARG A 146 6.08 29.53 -17.68
N GLY A 147 7.30 29.39 -18.18
CA GLY A 147 8.37 30.37 -18.01
C GLY A 147 9.33 30.08 -16.85
N THR A 148 9.08 29.05 -16.03
CA THR A 148 10.04 28.59 -15.03
C THR A 148 11.35 28.18 -15.69
N SER A 149 12.45 28.77 -15.22
CA SER A 149 13.80 28.42 -15.69
C SER A 149 14.31 27.12 -15.08
N MET A 150 15.34 26.51 -15.67
CA MET A 150 15.95 25.31 -15.09
C MET A 150 16.52 25.53 -13.69
N ASP A 151 17.07 26.71 -13.40
CA ASP A 151 17.64 27.02 -12.08
C ASP A 151 16.55 27.27 -11.05
N GLU A 152 15.45 27.91 -11.44
CA GLU A 152 14.26 28.05 -10.61
C GLU A 152 13.64 26.67 -10.31
N PHE A 153 13.57 25.78 -11.30
CA PHE A 153 13.12 24.40 -11.10
C PHE A 153 14.02 23.64 -10.12
N ARG A 154 15.34 23.75 -10.26
CA ARG A 154 16.32 23.19 -9.30
C ARG A 154 16.08 23.71 -7.88
N GLN A 155 15.85 25.01 -7.72
CA GLN A 155 15.55 25.61 -6.43
C GLN A 155 14.22 25.11 -5.84
N MET A 156 13.18 24.96 -6.67
CA MET A 156 11.91 24.38 -6.24
C MET A 156 12.08 22.94 -5.75
N LEU A 157 12.83 22.11 -6.47
CA LEU A 157 13.15 20.73 -6.06
C LEU A 157 13.93 20.72 -4.75
N HIS A 158 14.97 21.56 -4.63
CA HIS A 158 15.77 21.66 -3.42
C HIS A 158 14.92 22.09 -2.21
N SER A 159 14.06 23.10 -2.40
CA SER A 159 13.14 23.57 -1.37
C SER A 159 12.16 22.47 -0.95
N PHE A 160 11.57 21.76 -1.92
CA PHE A 160 10.69 20.63 -1.66
C PHE A 160 11.38 19.57 -0.79
N PHE A 161 12.59 19.13 -1.17
CA PHE A 161 13.30 18.12 -0.41
C PHE A 161 13.78 18.63 0.95
N LYS A 162 14.18 19.89 1.07
CA LYS A 162 14.53 20.49 2.36
C LYS A 162 13.34 20.52 3.32
N THR A 163 12.16 20.86 2.83
CA THR A 163 10.93 20.87 3.65
C THR A 163 10.50 19.46 4.04
N ASN A 164 10.60 18.49 3.12
CA ASN A 164 10.12 17.13 3.37
C ASN A 164 11.15 16.26 4.09
N LEU A 165 12.44 16.33 3.78
CA LEU A 165 13.48 15.45 4.33
C LEU A 165 14.34 16.12 5.42
N GLY A 166 14.16 17.43 5.62
CA GLY A 166 15.01 18.25 6.49
C GLY A 166 16.31 18.67 5.79
N GLU A 167 17.19 19.35 6.53
CA GLU A 167 18.49 19.78 6.01
C GLU A 167 19.44 18.57 5.93
N GLN A 168 19.84 18.16 4.73
CA GLN A 168 20.80 17.07 4.52
C GLN A 168 21.90 17.49 3.54
N ALA A 169 23.13 17.00 3.72
CA ALA A 169 24.24 17.32 2.83
C ALA A 169 24.07 16.72 1.41
N SER A 170 23.28 15.65 1.30
CA SER A 170 23.03 14.87 0.09
C SER A 170 21.85 15.37 -0.75
N LEU A 171 21.13 16.42 -0.35
CA LEU A 171 19.93 16.88 -1.09
C LEU A 171 20.25 17.26 -2.54
N SER A 172 21.44 17.80 -2.80
CA SER A 172 21.89 18.18 -4.15
C SER A 172 22.02 16.96 -5.08
N SER A 173 22.47 15.81 -4.58
CA SER A 173 22.54 14.59 -5.39
C SER A 173 21.15 14.03 -5.68
N LEU A 174 20.22 14.14 -4.74
CA LEU A 174 18.82 13.74 -4.94
C LEU A 174 18.12 14.63 -5.98
N VAL A 175 18.33 15.94 -5.90
CA VAL A 175 17.87 16.90 -6.93
C VAL A 175 18.45 16.54 -8.30
N GLY A 176 19.75 16.24 -8.38
CA GLY A 176 20.38 15.78 -9.62
C GLY A 176 19.73 14.52 -10.19
N ARG A 177 19.47 13.52 -9.35
CA ARG A 177 18.81 12.25 -9.72
C ARG A 177 17.39 12.47 -10.25
N ILE A 178 16.64 13.39 -9.65
CA ILE A 178 15.31 13.78 -10.12
C ILE A 178 15.37 14.47 -11.48
N ILE A 179 16.34 15.34 -11.71
CA ILE A 179 16.50 16.02 -13.01
C ILE A 179 16.84 15.00 -14.10
N THR A 180 17.73 14.05 -13.82
CA THR A 180 18.05 12.97 -14.76
C THR A 180 16.87 12.04 -15.03
N LEU A 181 15.97 11.86 -14.06
CA LEU A 181 14.74 11.08 -14.22
C LEU A 181 13.68 11.84 -15.00
N ALA A 182 13.65 13.18 -14.86
CA ALA A 182 12.73 14.07 -15.58
C ALA A 182 13.07 14.21 -17.06
N ASP A 183 14.35 14.18 -17.42
CA ASP A 183 14.82 14.20 -18.81
C ASP A 183 14.51 12.85 -19.50
N VAL A 184 13.26 12.69 -19.97
CA VAL A 184 12.74 11.44 -20.52
C VAL A 184 13.28 11.22 -21.93
N ASN A 185 13.47 12.29 -22.70
CA ASN A 185 13.99 12.24 -24.07
C ASN A 185 15.53 12.24 -24.13
N GLN A 186 16.22 12.40 -23.00
CA GLN A 186 17.68 12.40 -22.86
C GLN A 186 18.36 13.51 -23.68
N ASP A 187 17.71 14.67 -23.80
CA ASP A 187 18.24 15.82 -24.53
C ASP A 187 19.09 16.77 -23.66
N GLY A 188 19.24 16.45 -22.37
CA GLY A 188 19.99 17.22 -21.39
C GLY A 188 19.21 18.43 -20.85
N LYS A 189 17.94 18.60 -21.23
CA LYS A 189 17.03 19.65 -20.78
C LYS A 189 15.80 19.01 -20.17
N VAL A 190 15.03 19.82 -19.44
CA VAL A 190 13.75 19.38 -18.89
C VAL A 190 12.67 20.29 -19.45
N SER A 191 11.78 19.72 -20.25
CA SER A 191 10.61 20.42 -20.77
C SER A 191 9.60 20.71 -19.67
N LEU A 192 8.65 21.62 -19.93
CA LEU A 192 7.59 21.92 -18.97
C LEU A 192 6.75 20.69 -18.62
N ALA A 193 6.45 19.83 -19.61
CA ALA A 193 5.65 18.64 -19.42
C ALA A 193 6.38 17.60 -18.54
N GLU A 194 7.68 17.43 -18.74
CA GLU A 194 8.54 16.59 -17.88
C GLU A 194 8.63 17.13 -16.45
N ALA A 195 8.85 18.45 -16.32
CA ALA A 195 8.93 19.09 -15.00
C ALA A 195 7.62 18.96 -14.22
N LYS A 196 6.47 19.15 -14.88
CA LYS A 196 5.14 18.97 -14.28
C LYS A 196 4.89 17.53 -13.83
N SER A 197 5.29 16.56 -14.65
CA SER A 197 5.07 15.14 -14.36
C SER A 197 5.89 14.69 -13.15
N VAL A 198 7.16 15.09 -13.09
CA VAL A 198 8.01 14.74 -11.95
C VAL A 198 7.62 15.53 -10.69
N TRP A 199 7.21 16.80 -10.82
CA TRP A 199 6.70 17.56 -9.68
C TRP A 199 5.43 16.93 -9.06
N ALA A 200 4.54 16.43 -9.91
CA ALA A 200 3.37 15.67 -9.52
C ALA A 200 3.73 14.37 -8.78
N LEU A 201 4.68 13.60 -9.30
CA LEU A 201 5.18 12.38 -8.64
C LEU A 201 5.79 12.67 -7.28
N LEU A 202 6.49 13.80 -7.10
CA LEU A 202 7.07 14.17 -5.81
C LEU A 202 6.02 14.38 -4.72
N GLN A 203 4.77 14.71 -5.06
CA GLN A 203 3.68 14.78 -4.07
C GLN A 203 3.32 13.39 -3.51
N ILE A 204 3.74 12.31 -4.18
CA ILE A 204 3.54 10.94 -3.75
C ILE A 204 4.74 10.53 -2.89
N ASN A 205 4.53 10.44 -1.57
CA ASN A 205 5.59 10.09 -0.63
C ASN A 205 6.30 8.75 -0.93
N GLU A 206 5.56 7.75 -1.43
CA GLU A 206 6.16 6.49 -1.90
C GLU A 206 7.16 6.69 -3.04
N PHE A 207 6.91 7.62 -3.96
CA PHE A 207 7.85 7.95 -5.03
C PHE A 207 9.12 8.61 -4.49
N VAL A 208 8.98 9.57 -3.56
CA VAL A 208 10.13 10.22 -2.91
C VAL A 208 11.03 9.17 -2.25
N LEU A 209 10.44 8.21 -1.54
CA LEU A 209 11.17 7.12 -0.92
C LEU A 209 11.81 6.16 -1.93
N MET A 210 11.13 5.80 -3.01
CA MET A 210 11.73 4.97 -4.05
C MET A 210 12.96 5.62 -4.69
N VAL A 211 12.97 6.95 -4.86
CA VAL A 211 14.13 7.65 -5.40
C VAL A 211 15.24 7.78 -4.34
N ALA A 212 14.89 8.08 -3.09
CA ALA A 212 15.84 8.19 -1.99
C ALA A 212 16.50 6.84 -1.64
N LEU A 213 15.76 5.73 -1.79
CA LEU A 213 16.20 4.37 -1.45
C LEU A 213 16.45 3.50 -2.69
N GLN A 214 16.57 4.09 -3.88
CA GLN A 214 16.57 3.38 -5.18
C GLN A 214 17.60 2.24 -5.30
N GLU A 215 18.73 2.36 -4.60
CA GLU A 215 19.83 1.39 -4.63
C GLU A 215 19.73 0.33 -3.51
N ARG A 216 18.67 0.37 -2.70
CA ARG A 216 18.45 -0.57 -1.59
C ARG A 216 17.58 -1.74 -2.01
N GLU A 217 17.89 -2.91 -1.47
CA GLU A 217 17.27 -4.17 -1.90
C GLU A 217 15.81 -4.28 -1.48
N HIS A 218 15.40 -3.59 -0.41
CA HIS A 218 14.08 -3.72 0.20
C HIS A 218 12.97 -2.91 -0.48
N THR A 219 13.30 -2.03 -1.43
CA THR A 219 12.31 -1.21 -2.14
C THR A 219 12.02 -1.75 -3.54
N PRO A 220 10.76 -1.68 -4.01
CA PRO A 220 10.43 -2.00 -5.41
C PRO A 220 11.07 -0.99 -6.36
N ARG A 221 11.69 -1.50 -7.42
CA ARG A 221 12.26 -0.64 -8.48
C ARG A 221 11.18 0.07 -9.29
N LEU A 222 11.37 1.37 -9.50
CA LEU A 222 10.61 2.15 -10.47
C LEU A 222 11.03 1.77 -11.89
N LEU A 223 10.08 1.33 -12.71
CA LEU A 223 10.30 0.94 -14.11
C LEU A 223 9.98 2.07 -15.08
N GLY A 224 9.03 2.94 -14.73
CA GLY A 224 8.66 4.09 -15.54
C GLY A 224 7.47 4.86 -14.96
N PHE A 225 7.12 5.97 -15.59
CA PHE A 225 6.03 6.84 -15.16
C PHE A 225 5.37 7.56 -16.34
N CYS A 226 4.18 8.12 -16.11
CA CYS A 226 3.47 9.00 -17.01
C CYS A 226 2.59 9.97 -16.21
N GLY A 227 2.98 11.25 -16.14
CA GLY A 227 2.36 12.16 -15.17
C GLY A 227 2.61 11.67 -13.75
N ASP A 228 1.55 11.56 -12.95
CA ASP A 228 1.54 11.01 -11.59
C ASP A 228 1.29 9.49 -11.53
N LEU A 229 1.01 8.85 -12.66
CA LEU A 229 0.96 7.38 -12.77
C LEU A 229 2.37 6.84 -12.85
N TYR A 230 2.67 5.81 -12.06
CA TYR A 230 3.98 5.17 -12.06
C TYR A 230 3.89 3.64 -12.04
N VAL A 231 4.96 3.01 -12.52
CA VAL A 231 5.05 1.57 -12.75
C VAL A 231 6.23 1.03 -11.99
N THR A 232 6.01 -0.01 -11.19
CA THR A 232 7.06 -0.66 -10.39
C THR A 232 7.21 -2.14 -10.75
N GLU A 233 8.32 -2.73 -10.33
CA GLU A 233 8.46 -4.18 -10.30
C GLU A 233 7.36 -4.82 -9.43
N PRO A 234 6.89 -6.02 -9.77
CA PRO A 234 5.91 -6.72 -8.97
C PRO A 234 6.52 -7.31 -7.71
N VAL A 235 5.82 -7.13 -6.59
CA VAL A 235 6.11 -7.83 -5.35
C VAL A 235 5.26 -9.09 -5.32
N ALA A 236 5.90 -10.26 -5.26
CA ALA A 236 5.23 -11.56 -5.39
C ALA A 236 4.16 -11.76 -4.30
N HIS A 237 4.47 -11.39 -3.06
CA HIS A 237 3.55 -11.40 -1.93
C HIS A 237 3.53 -10.03 -1.29
N THR A 238 2.38 -9.34 -1.32
CA THR A 238 2.26 -7.94 -0.86
C THR A 238 2.05 -7.81 0.66
N ALA A 239 1.86 -8.93 1.36
CA ALA A 239 1.65 -9.00 2.80
C ALA A 239 2.40 -10.21 3.39
N LEU A 240 2.77 -10.14 4.67
CA LEU A 240 3.44 -11.25 5.37
C LEU A 240 2.53 -12.49 5.46
N TYR A 241 1.23 -12.27 5.60
CA TYR A 241 0.18 -13.28 5.52
C TYR A 241 -1.10 -12.65 4.95
N SER A 242 -1.81 -13.37 4.09
CA SER A 242 -2.80 -12.78 3.17
C SER A 242 -4.26 -13.10 3.46
N LEU A 243 -4.58 -13.66 4.64
CA LEU A 243 -5.98 -13.92 4.99
C LEU A 243 -6.63 -12.63 5.52
N GLU A 244 -6.90 -11.72 4.58
CA GLU A 244 -7.75 -10.57 4.80
C GLU A 244 -9.21 -10.98 4.64
N VAL A 245 -9.90 -11.14 5.76
CA VAL A 245 -11.35 -11.35 5.75
C VAL A 245 -12.01 -10.04 5.31
N PRO A 246 -12.86 -10.04 4.25
CA PRO A 246 -13.60 -8.87 3.82
C PRO A 246 -14.33 -8.22 5.00
N PRO A 247 -14.43 -6.88 5.09
CA PRO A 247 -15.07 -6.19 6.22
C PRO A 247 -16.48 -6.69 6.53
N SER A 248 -17.23 -7.10 5.50
CA SER A 248 -18.58 -7.70 5.60
C SER A 248 -18.61 -9.06 6.30
N LEU A 249 -17.51 -9.82 6.23
CA LEU A 249 -17.38 -11.15 6.83
C LEU A 249 -16.57 -11.16 8.13
N ARG A 250 -15.88 -10.06 8.47
CA ARG A 250 -15.19 -9.90 9.77
C ARG A 250 -16.07 -10.21 10.99
N PRO A 251 -17.34 -9.76 11.08
CA PRO A 251 -18.17 -10.12 12.23
C PRO A 251 -18.57 -11.60 12.25
N LEU A 252 -18.46 -12.31 11.12
CA LEU A 252 -18.81 -13.73 11.00
C LEU A 252 -17.62 -14.66 11.28
N VAL A 253 -16.39 -14.16 11.19
CA VAL A 253 -15.15 -14.94 11.36
C VAL A 253 -14.50 -14.58 12.70
N PRO A 254 -14.48 -15.49 13.68
CA PRO A 254 -13.78 -15.26 14.94
C PRO A 254 -12.29 -14.95 14.69
N GLU A 255 -11.71 -13.98 15.41
CA GLU A 255 -10.29 -13.62 15.30
C GLU A 255 -9.34 -14.81 15.57
N ALA A 256 -9.78 -15.75 16.41
CA ALA A 256 -9.07 -17.00 16.66
C ALA A 256 -8.97 -17.88 15.39
N LEU A 257 -9.99 -17.87 14.52
CA LEU A 257 -9.99 -18.64 13.28
C LEU A 257 -9.05 -17.97 12.25
N SER A 258 -9.12 -16.65 12.10
CA SER A 258 -8.28 -15.92 11.15
C SER A 258 -6.80 -15.98 11.52
N SER A 259 -6.46 -15.87 12.80
CA SER A 259 -5.08 -16.04 13.29
C SER A 259 -4.56 -17.47 13.11
N THR A 260 -5.39 -18.49 13.31
CA THR A 260 -5.00 -19.90 13.07
C THR A 260 -4.79 -20.21 11.60
N LEU A 261 -5.66 -19.68 10.74
CA LEU A 261 -5.53 -19.87 9.29
C LEU A 261 -4.34 -19.07 8.72
N ASN A 262 -4.10 -17.83 9.18
CA ASN A 262 -2.91 -17.06 8.80
C ASN A 262 -1.62 -17.77 9.20
N ARG A 263 -1.61 -18.45 10.36
CA ARG A 263 -0.49 -19.31 10.78
C ARG A 263 -0.28 -20.49 9.84
N TRP A 264 -1.35 -21.13 9.36
CA TRP A 264 -1.27 -22.25 8.43
C TRP A 264 -0.82 -21.84 7.02
N LEU A 265 -1.21 -20.64 6.56
CA LEU A 265 -0.77 -20.07 5.28
C LEU A 265 0.65 -19.50 5.31
N SER A 266 1.27 -19.41 6.50
CA SER A 266 2.60 -18.82 6.63
C SER A 266 3.71 -19.76 6.12
N PRO A 267 4.82 -19.22 5.58
CA PRO A 267 5.96 -20.03 5.16
C PRO A 267 6.58 -20.83 6.32
N THR A 268 7.42 -21.81 5.97
CA THR A 268 8.21 -22.53 6.98
C THR A 268 9.04 -21.56 7.82
N TRP A 269 9.30 -21.91 9.07
CA TRP A 269 9.97 -21.01 10.02
C TRP A 269 11.30 -20.43 9.51
N PRO A 270 12.20 -21.20 8.84
CA PRO A 270 13.45 -20.64 8.28
C PRO A 270 13.22 -19.54 7.24
N LEU A 271 12.17 -19.66 6.42
CA LEU A 271 11.82 -18.64 5.43
C LEU A 271 11.26 -17.38 6.09
N ARG A 272 10.47 -17.55 7.16
CA ARG A 272 9.99 -16.42 7.98
C ARG A 272 11.15 -15.69 8.67
N ALA A 273 12.16 -16.43 9.13
CA ALA A 273 13.39 -15.85 9.67
C ALA A 273 14.15 -15.05 8.60
N ARG A 274 14.30 -15.58 7.37
CA ARG A 274 14.91 -14.86 6.24
C ARG A 274 14.20 -13.53 5.92
N ILE A 275 12.87 -13.57 5.79
CA ILE A 275 12.06 -12.35 5.59
C ILE A 275 12.29 -11.36 6.73
N THR A 276 12.33 -11.84 7.97
CA THR A 276 12.52 -10.98 9.14
C THR A 276 13.88 -10.29 9.15
N ILE A 277 14.95 -10.99 8.74
CA ILE A 277 16.28 -10.38 8.65
C ILE A 277 16.25 -9.21 7.67
N GLY A 278 15.67 -9.40 6.48
CA GLY A 278 15.50 -8.29 5.52
C GLY A 278 14.62 -7.15 6.05
N LEU A 279 13.58 -7.45 6.84
CA LEU A 279 12.77 -6.39 7.48
C LEU A 279 13.59 -5.59 8.51
N LEU A 280 14.44 -6.26 9.29
CA LEU A 280 15.34 -5.59 10.24
C LEU A 280 16.42 -4.76 9.53
N GLU A 281 16.95 -5.25 8.40
CA GLU A 281 17.87 -4.50 7.55
C GLU A 281 17.20 -3.25 6.96
N PHE A 282 15.96 -3.36 6.49
CA PHE A 282 15.18 -2.20 6.07
C PHE A 282 14.99 -1.17 7.19
N VAL A 283 14.70 -1.60 8.43
CA VAL A 283 14.60 -0.69 9.59
C VAL A 283 15.89 0.08 9.83
N GLU A 284 17.04 -0.58 9.67
CA GLU A 284 18.36 0.03 9.78
C GLU A 284 18.61 1.04 8.65
N GLU A 285 18.26 0.69 7.40
CA GLU A 285 18.38 1.55 6.23
C GLU A 285 17.58 2.86 6.36
N VAL A 286 16.35 2.79 6.87
CA VAL A 286 15.48 3.98 7.02
C VAL A 286 15.82 4.85 8.23
N PHE A 287 16.59 4.32 9.19
CA PHE A 287 17.01 5.09 10.37
C PHE A 287 18.34 5.82 10.14
N HIS A 288 19.31 5.18 9.47
CA HIS A 288 20.65 5.73 9.18
C HIS A 288 20.84 6.17 7.71
N GLY A 289 19.77 6.62 7.06
CA GLY A 289 19.80 6.98 5.63
C GLY A 289 20.61 8.25 5.34
N ALA A 290 21.19 8.32 4.14
CA ALA A 290 21.89 9.52 3.65
C ALA A 290 20.95 10.75 3.52
N TYR A 291 19.64 10.53 3.52
CA TYR A 291 18.61 11.54 3.33
C TYR A 291 17.77 11.79 4.60
N GLY A 292 18.32 11.46 5.77
CA GLY A 292 17.68 11.62 7.07
C GLY A 292 16.97 10.36 7.58
N SER A 293 16.35 10.50 8.76
CA SER A 293 15.61 9.42 9.42
C SER A 293 14.14 9.41 8.98
N PHE A 294 13.61 8.21 8.76
CA PHE A 294 12.21 7.98 8.42
C PHE A 294 11.52 7.13 9.49
N TYR A 295 10.24 7.39 9.71
CA TYR A 295 9.35 6.66 10.59
C TYR A 295 8.37 5.79 9.79
N MET A 296 8.20 4.54 10.20
CA MET A 296 7.19 3.62 9.64
C MET A 296 5.85 3.84 10.34
N CYS A 297 5.01 4.77 9.88
CA CYS A 297 3.76 5.17 10.54
C CYS A 297 2.54 4.26 10.30
N ASP A 298 2.80 3.05 9.80
CA ASP A 298 1.90 1.90 9.76
C ASP A 298 2.76 0.64 9.58
N ALA A 299 3.14 0.00 10.69
CA ALA A 299 3.94 -1.23 10.71
C ALA A 299 3.07 -2.50 10.61
N SER A 300 1.91 -2.44 9.92
CA SER A 300 1.02 -3.57 9.80
C SER A 300 1.53 -4.67 8.85
N PRO A 301 1.15 -5.94 9.08
CA PRO A 301 1.56 -7.07 8.22
C PRO A 301 1.15 -6.96 6.75
N SER A 302 0.16 -6.11 6.45
CA SER A 302 -0.34 -5.84 5.09
C SER A 302 0.54 -4.88 4.29
N ARG A 303 1.54 -4.24 4.91
CA ARG A 303 2.49 -3.33 4.24
C ARG A 303 3.81 -3.98 3.88
N VAL A 304 4.15 -5.08 4.56
CA VAL A 304 5.42 -5.79 4.40
C VAL A 304 5.20 -7.00 3.51
N GLY A 305 5.91 -7.05 2.38
CA GLY A 305 5.86 -8.12 1.41
C GLY A 305 7.18 -8.86 1.26
N TYR A 306 7.21 -9.80 0.32
CA TYR A 306 8.42 -10.54 -0.04
C TYR A 306 8.37 -11.06 -1.48
N ASN A 307 9.55 -11.28 -2.06
CA ASN A 307 9.69 -11.85 -3.40
C ASN A 307 9.58 -13.39 -3.39
N SER A 308 9.70 -14.04 -4.56
CA SER A 308 9.65 -15.51 -4.66
C SER A 308 10.84 -16.23 -4.01
N LYS A 309 11.91 -15.51 -3.66
CA LYS A 309 13.08 -16.00 -2.93
C LYS A 309 12.99 -15.76 -1.41
N TYR A 310 11.87 -15.22 -0.92
CA TYR A 310 11.64 -14.85 0.48
C TYR A 310 12.57 -13.72 0.98
N ASP A 311 13.04 -12.87 0.07
CA ASP A 311 13.69 -11.61 0.45
C ASP A 311 12.61 -10.55 0.72
N CYS A 312 12.79 -9.78 1.78
CA CYS A 312 11.83 -8.76 2.21
C CYS A 312 11.72 -7.64 1.18
N LYS A 313 10.49 -7.24 0.86
CA LYS A 313 10.18 -6.13 -0.03
C LYS A 313 9.03 -5.32 0.55
N MET A 314 9.22 -4.02 0.69
CA MET A 314 8.14 -3.13 1.10
C MET A 314 7.13 -3.01 -0.04
N ALA A 315 5.94 -3.57 0.14
CA ALA A 315 4.90 -3.57 -0.89
C ALA A 315 4.28 -2.17 -1.07
N ASP A 316 4.29 -1.40 0.02
CA ASP A 316 3.76 -0.05 0.09
C ASP A 316 4.60 0.80 1.05
N LEU A 317 5.24 1.83 0.50
CA LEU A 317 6.09 2.75 1.26
C LEU A 317 5.36 4.03 1.71
N ARG A 318 4.06 4.20 1.39
CA ARG A 318 3.35 5.46 1.66
C ARG A 318 3.27 5.80 3.15
N SER A 319 3.24 4.80 4.02
CA SER A 319 3.22 4.97 5.47
C SER A 319 4.59 5.24 6.08
N VAL A 320 5.67 5.07 5.32
CA VAL A 320 7.02 5.43 5.76
C VAL A 320 7.21 6.91 5.47
N VAL A 321 7.47 7.74 6.47
CA VAL A 321 7.53 9.19 6.32
C VAL A 321 8.77 9.74 7.01
N SER A 322 9.36 10.78 6.44
CA SER A 322 10.50 11.47 7.04
C SER A 322 10.15 12.05 8.42
N GLU A 323 11.13 12.12 9.29
CA GLU A 323 11.01 12.80 10.57
C GLU A 323 10.58 14.27 10.44
N ALA A 324 11.08 14.99 9.43
CA ALA A 324 10.74 16.40 9.22
C ALA A 324 9.23 16.62 8.97
N VAL A 325 8.59 15.78 8.15
CA VAL A 325 7.13 15.81 7.93
C VAL A 325 6.35 15.53 9.22
N VAL A 326 6.74 14.51 9.99
CA VAL A 326 6.05 14.18 11.25
C VAL A 326 6.19 15.31 12.27
N ARG A 327 7.40 15.87 12.43
CA ARG A 327 7.64 17.03 13.30
C ARG A 327 6.83 18.24 12.86
N ALA A 328 6.75 18.51 11.55
CA ALA A 328 5.96 19.61 11.01
C ALA A 328 4.46 19.45 11.29
N PHE A 329 3.93 18.23 11.22
CA PHE A 329 2.54 17.92 11.56
C PHE A 329 2.23 18.11 13.05
N LEU A 330 3.16 17.74 13.93
CA LEU A 330 2.97 17.81 15.39
C LEU A 330 3.17 19.23 15.95
N ARG A 331 4.07 20.02 15.34
CA ARG A 331 4.47 21.33 15.84
C ARG A 331 3.26 22.28 15.93
N GLY A 332 2.99 22.76 17.15
CA GLY A 332 1.91 23.72 17.42
C GLY A 332 0.51 23.11 17.33
N ARG A 333 0.39 21.78 17.18
CA ARG A 333 -0.90 21.10 17.16
C ARG A 333 -1.49 21.04 18.57
N PRO A 334 -2.73 21.50 18.78
CA PRO A 334 -3.38 21.38 20.08
C PRO A 334 -3.78 19.93 20.37
N CYS A 335 -3.73 19.53 21.64
CA CYS A 335 -4.09 18.17 22.05
C CYS A 335 -4.69 18.14 23.46
N GLU A 336 -5.50 17.10 23.72
CA GLU A 336 -5.97 16.74 25.06
C GLU A 336 -5.39 15.40 25.50
N THR A 337 -5.22 14.49 24.53
CA THR A 337 -4.69 13.14 24.73
C THR A 337 -3.52 12.88 23.79
N ASN A 338 -2.70 11.87 24.11
CA ASN A 338 -1.61 11.45 23.21
C ASN A 338 -2.15 10.94 21.85
N ALA A 339 -3.38 10.42 21.81
CA ALA A 339 -3.99 9.96 20.56
C ALA A 339 -4.15 11.09 19.54
N ASP A 340 -4.41 12.32 20.01
CA ASP A 340 -4.51 13.52 19.16
C ASP A 340 -3.16 13.87 18.51
N CYS A 341 -2.05 13.38 19.07
CA CYS A 341 -0.70 13.57 18.56
C CYS A 341 -0.22 12.35 17.74
N THR A 342 -1.13 11.69 17.02
CA THR A 342 -0.80 10.56 16.16
C THR A 342 -0.80 10.96 14.69
N TYR A 343 0.34 10.78 14.02
CA TYR A 343 0.45 10.83 12.57
C TYR A 343 0.25 9.43 11.97
N GLY A 344 -0.54 9.34 10.91
CA GLY A 344 -0.85 8.04 10.28
C GLY A 344 -1.61 7.13 11.25
N ARG A 345 -1.12 5.91 11.45
CA ARG A 345 -1.75 4.90 12.32
C ARG A 345 -1.05 4.74 13.67
N ASP A 346 0.28 4.79 13.69
CA ASP A 346 1.08 4.37 14.85
C ASP A 346 2.31 5.26 15.16
N CYS A 347 2.41 6.44 14.56
CA CYS A 347 3.42 7.44 14.93
C CYS A 347 2.84 8.42 15.95
N THR A 348 2.85 8.01 17.22
CA THR A 348 2.28 8.78 18.33
C THR A 348 3.36 9.54 19.10
N ALA A 349 3.15 10.84 19.30
CA ALA A 349 3.90 11.68 20.22
C ALA A 349 3.14 11.92 21.53
N THR A 350 3.81 12.44 22.55
CA THR A 350 3.17 12.80 23.82
C THR A 350 2.47 14.15 23.72
N CYS A 351 1.32 14.27 24.40
CA CYS A 351 0.62 15.54 24.56
C CYS A 351 1.10 16.21 25.86
N ASP A 352 1.64 17.42 25.76
CA ASP A 352 1.87 18.26 26.93
C ASP A 352 0.53 18.84 27.39
N ARG A 353 0.01 18.31 28.50
CA ARG A 353 -1.27 18.72 29.08
C ARG A 353 -1.25 20.14 29.65
N LEU A 354 -0.09 20.66 30.03
CA LEU A 354 0.05 22.02 30.54
C LEU A 354 0.02 23.03 29.39
N ALA A 355 0.80 22.77 28.34
CA ALA A 355 0.81 23.60 27.14
C ALA A 355 -0.40 23.36 26.21
N LYS A 356 -1.15 22.25 26.42
CA LYS A 356 -2.17 21.71 25.52
C LYS A 356 -1.66 21.55 24.09
N GLN A 357 -0.41 21.16 23.93
CA GLN A 357 0.27 21.05 22.64
C GLN A 357 1.02 19.72 22.50
N CYS A 358 1.06 19.20 21.28
CA CYS A 358 1.82 18.00 20.98
C CYS A 358 3.32 18.27 21.07
N ASN A 359 4.04 17.33 21.70
CA ASN A 359 5.48 17.24 21.54
C ASN A 359 5.81 16.80 20.10
N THR A 360 7.02 17.13 19.65
CA THR A 360 7.44 16.87 18.28
C THR A 360 8.19 15.55 18.10
N GLU A 361 8.55 14.88 19.20
CA GLU A 361 9.26 13.60 19.18
C GLU A 361 8.29 12.42 19.33
N VAL A 362 8.46 11.42 18.46
CA VAL A 362 7.66 10.19 18.47
C VAL A 362 8.18 9.27 19.57
N VAL A 363 7.27 8.67 20.34
CA VAL A 363 7.63 7.87 21.53
C VAL A 363 8.23 6.50 21.17
N GLN A 364 7.69 5.86 20.13
CA GLN A 364 8.06 4.50 19.74
C GLN A 364 8.92 4.49 18.46
N PRO A 365 10.13 3.88 18.49
CA PRO A 365 10.93 3.70 17.29
C PRO A 365 10.35 2.67 16.33
N ASN A 366 10.81 2.71 15.08
CA ASN A 366 10.45 1.71 14.05
C ASN A 366 10.72 0.28 14.51
N LEU A 367 11.87 0.03 15.13
CA LEU A 367 12.25 -1.30 15.61
C LEU A 367 11.28 -1.84 16.66
N ALA A 368 10.78 -1.02 17.58
CA ALA A 368 9.79 -1.46 18.57
C ALA A 368 8.50 -1.95 17.88
N LYS A 369 8.02 -1.18 16.89
CA LYS A 369 6.83 -1.51 16.11
C LYS A 369 7.01 -2.77 15.27
N VAL A 370 8.16 -2.90 14.61
CA VAL A 370 8.52 -4.11 13.87
C VAL A 370 8.63 -5.31 14.79
N CYS A 371 9.26 -5.19 15.95
CA CYS A 371 9.33 -6.29 16.92
C CYS A 371 7.96 -6.73 17.43
N ALA A 372 7.00 -5.81 17.60
CA ALA A 372 5.63 -6.15 17.96
C ALA A 372 4.94 -6.97 16.86
N LEU A 373 5.15 -6.61 15.59
CA LEU A 373 4.71 -7.41 14.45
C LEU A 373 5.40 -8.80 14.44
N LEU A 374 6.69 -8.85 14.74
CA LEU A 374 7.49 -10.08 14.68
C LEU A 374 7.16 -11.07 15.79
N GLN A 375 6.64 -10.63 16.95
CA GLN A 375 6.20 -11.54 18.01
C GLN A 375 5.19 -12.56 17.49
N GLY A 376 4.16 -12.12 16.75
CA GLY A 376 3.17 -13.02 16.16
C GLY A 376 3.73 -13.83 15.00
N PHE A 377 4.62 -13.24 14.20
CA PHE A 377 5.12 -13.84 12.97
C PHE A 377 6.24 -14.87 13.20
N LEU A 378 7.12 -14.68 14.19
CA LEU A 378 8.29 -15.54 14.41
C LEU A 378 8.15 -16.54 15.54
N LEU A 379 7.46 -16.22 16.64
CA LEU A 379 7.39 -17.13 17.79
C LEU A 379 6.60 -18.41 17.45
N PHE A 380 5.60 -18.28 16.59
CA PHE A 380 4.82 -19.44 16.16
C PHE A 380 5.70 -20.45 15.40
N GLY A 381 5.78 -21.68 15.90
CA GLY A 381 6.58 -22.75 15.28
C GLY A 381 8.09 -22.48 15.29
N ALA A 382 8.56 -21.63 16.21
CA ALA A 382 9.99 -21.47 16.46
C ALA A 382 10.58 -22.74 17.07
N PRO A 383 11.82 -23.11 16.72
CA PRO A 383 12.53 -24.22 17.36
C PRO A 383 12.64 -24.01 18.88
N ASP A 384 12.42 -25.06 19.66
CA ASP A 384 12.37 -24.99 21.14
C ASP A 384 13.67 -24.44 21.74
N ASP A 385 14.82 -24.73 21.11
CA ASP A 385 16.14 -24.25 21.52
C ASP A 385 16.32 -22.74 21.36
N LEU A 386 15.55 -22.11 20.47
CA LEU A 386 15.61 -20.67 20.19
C LEU A 386 14.43 -19.90 20.80
N HIS A 387 13.30 -20.56 21.03
CA HIS A 387 12.03 -19.91 21.38
C HIS A 387 12.18 -19.01 22.62
N GLY A 388 12.83 -19.49 23.69
CA GLY A 388 13.01 -18.71 24.92
C GLY A 388 13.86 -17.44 24.73
N ASP A 389 15.00 -17.55 24.05
CA ASP A 389 15.88 -16.43 23.77
C ASP A 389 15.22 -15.41 22.84
N LEU A 390 14.56 -15.89 21.78
CA LEU A 390 13.86 -15.05 20.82
C LEU A 390 12.71 -14.28 21.47
N GLU A 391 11.90 -14.94 22.30
CA GLU A 391 10.80 -14.31 23.02
C GLU A 391 11.31 -13.23 23.97
N LYS A 392 12.40 -13.50 24.71
CA LYS A 392 13.02 -12.52 25.59
C LYS A 392 13.50 -11.29 24.82
N GLN A 393 14.24 -11.49 23.72
CA GLN A 393 14.75 -10.38 22.90
C GLN A 393 13.61 -9.57 22.25
N LEU A 394 12.58 -10.23 21.73
CA LEU A 394 11.42 -9.54 21.15
C LEU A 394 10.62 -8.75 22.20
N ARG A 395 10.49 -9.25 23.43
CA ARG A 395 9.86 -8.48 24.53
C ARG A 395 10.66 -7.22 24.86
N THR A 396 11.98 -7.35 25.05
CA THR A 396 12.86 -6.20 25.28
C THR A 396 12.78 -5.19 24.13
N CYS A 397 12.73 -5.69 22.89
CA CYS A 397 12.62 -4.86 21.70
C CYS A 397 11.30 -4.06 21.64
N VAL A 398 10.17 -4.67 22.00
CA VAL A 398 8.86 -3.98 22.01
C VAL A 398 8.79 -2.89 23.08
N THR A 399 9.48 -3.07 24.19
CA THR A 399 9.53 -2.06 25.27
C THR A 399 10.46 -0.88 24.98
N LEU A 400 11.17 -0.90 23.84
CA LEU A 400 12.01 0.22 23.43
C LEU A 400 11.15 1.48 23.30
N SER A 401 11.50 2.48 24.08
CA SER A 401 10.92 3.82 24.10
C SER A 401 12.04 4.80 24.38
N GLY A 402 12.00 6.01 23.81
CA GLY A 402 13.03 6.98 24.10
C GLY A 402 13.03 8.23 23.23
N LEU A 403 13.74 9.25 23.71
CA LEU A 403 14.16 10.44 22.97
C LEU A 403 15.49 10.12 22.24
N ALA A 404 15.66 10.64 21.03
CA ALA A 404 16.59 10.15 20.00
C ALA A 404 18.07 9.96 20.42
N SER A 405 18.59 10.68 21.42
CA SER A 405 20.03 10.73 21.71
C SER A 405 20.60 9.57 22.53
N GLN A 406 19.79 8.83 23.30
CA GLN A 406 20.21 7.60 23.99
C GLN A 406 19.82 6.31 23.23
N MET A 407 19.06 6.45 22.15
CA MET A 407 18.46 5.34 21.43
C MET A 407 19.41 4.61 20.48
N GLU A 408 20.35 5.31 19.84
CA GLU A 408 21.15 4.74 18.74
C GLU A 408 21.95 3.49 19.16
N VAL A 409 22.54 3.52 20.36
CA VAL A 409 23.34 2.41 20.89
C VAL A 409 22.47 1.22 21.27
N HIS A 410 21.35 1.45 21.95
CA HIS A 410 20.48 0.37 22.42
C HIS A 410 19.68 -0.25 21.25
N HIS A 411 19.24 0.58 20.31
CA HIS A 411 18.60 0.17 19.07
C HIS A 411 19.51 -0.74 18.23
N SER A 412 20.76 -0.31 18.00
CA SER A 412 21.73 -1.08 17.22
C SER A 412 22.10 -2.41 17.89
N LEU A 413 22.20 -2.42 19.23
CA LEU A 413 22.48 -3.65 19.98
C LEU A 413 21.35 -4.68 19.85
N VAL A 414 20.10 -4.27 20.11
CA VAL A 414 18.94 -5.18 20.04
C VAL A 414 18.74 -5.70 18.62
N LEU A 415 18.85 -4.81 17.62
CA LEU A 415 18.74 -5.16 16.21
C LEU A 415 19.81 -6.19 15.80
N ASN A 416 21.08 -5.94 16.14
CA ASN A 416 22.18 -6.86 15.80
C ASN A 416 22.07 -8.20 16.53
N ASN A 417 21.63 -8.21 17.78
CA ASN A 417 21.39 -9.45 18.53
C ASN A 417 20.29 -10.29 17.87
N LEU A 418 19.17 -9.66 17.47
CA LEU A 418 18.08 -10.35 16.76
C LEU A 418 18.55 -10.91 15.42
N LYS A 419 19.25 -10.11 14.59
CA LYS A 419 19.82 -10.58 13.32
C LYS A 419 20.76 -11.77 13.54
N THR A 420 21.65 -11.69 14.52
CA THR A 420 22.63 -12.76 14.82
C THR A 420 21.95 -14.05 15.28
N LEU A 421 20.94 -13.96 16.14
CA LEU A 421 20.18 -15.12 16.61
C LEU A 421 19.48 -15.83 15.44
N LEU A 422 18.82 -15.07 14.56
CA LEU A 422 18.16 -15.62 13.38
C LEU A 422 19.17 -16.22 12.40
N TRP A 423 20.25 -15.50 12.11
CA TRP A 423 21.30 -15.94 11.17
C TRP A 423 21.98 -17.24 11.61
N LYS A 424 22.31 -17.36 12.90
CA LYS A 424 22.90 -18.58 13.48
C LYS A 424 22.01 -19.81 13.25
N LYS A 425 20.69 -19.64 13.24
CA LYS A 425 19.76 -20.76 13.04
C LYS A 425 19.59 -21.10 11.56
N ILE A 426 19.46 -20.10 10.68
CA ILE A 426 19.23 -20.35 9.25
C ILE A 426 20.50 -20.74 8.47
N SER A 427 21.68 -20.26 8.88
CA SER A 427 22.97 -20.57 8.23
C SER A 427 23.32 -22.06 8.27
N ASN A 428 22.82 -22.80 9.25
CA ASN A 428 23.02 -24.25 9.38
C ASN A 428 21.99 -25.09 8.60
N THR A 429 21.08 -24.45 7.86
CA THR A 429 20.03 -25.12 7.09
C THR A 429 20.30 -24.99 5.59
N LYS A 430 19.73 -25.88 4.74
CA LYS A 430 19.84 -25.82 3.26
C LYS A 430 19.22 -24.56 2.62
N TYR A 431 18.88 -23.54 3.41
CA TYR A 431 18.19 -22.31 3.01
C TYR A 431 19.09 -21.07 3.09
N SER A 432 20.40 -21.26 3.34
CA SER A 432 21.44 -20.22 3.24
C SER A 432 21.65 -19.73 1.82
#